data_AF-A0A8T4Y971-F1
#
_entry.id   AF-A0A8T4Y971-F1
#
_cell.length_a   1.000
_cell.length_b   1.000
_cell.length_c   1.000
_cell.angle_alpha   90.00
_cell.angle_beta   90.00
_cell.angle_gamma   90.00
#
_symmetry.space_group_name_H-M   'P 1'
#
loop_
_entity.id
_entity.type
_entity.pdbx_description
1 polymer ?
#
loop_
_entity_poly.entity_id
_entity_poly.type
_entity_poly.pdbx_seq_one_letter_code
_entity_poly.pdbx_strand_id
1 'polypeptide(L)' 'MNTKKIKKQIKIDLLEMSDSERADIIKKIKENLRQNINEAKLLGYLLQCETVTINGHMVASSEDTLNGLSMTMVK' A
#
# COMPACT_ATOMS: atom_id res chain seq x y z
N MET A 1 -21.01 11.54 9.14
CA MET A 1 -20.44 12.74 8.48
C MET A 1 -19.31 12.29 7.55
N ASN A 2 -19.54 12.23 6.24
CA ASN A 2 -18.59 11.73 5.25
C ASN A 2 -17.61 12.85 4.84
N THR A 3 -16.41 12.89 5.42
CA THR A 3 -15.36 13.82 4.98
C THR A 3 -14.61 13.23 3.78
N LYS A 4 -15.16 13.39 2.57
CA LYS A 4 -14.39 13.20 1.33
C LYS A 4 -13.35 14.32 1.26
N LYS A 5 -12.13 14.04 1.74
CA LYS A 5 -10.96 14.89 1.49
C LYS A 5 -10.73 14.92 -0.03
N ILE A 6 -11.14 16.00 -0.69
CA ILE A 6 -10.79 16.26 -2.09
C ILE A 6 -9.27 16.42 -2.12
N LYS A 7 -8.55 15.36 -2.49
CA LYS A 7 -7.12 15.43 -2.76
C LYS A 7 -6.95 16.39 -3.93
N LYS A 8 -6.54 17.63 -3.67
CA LYS A 8 -6.12 18.57 -4.73
C LYS A 8 -5.05 17.85 -5.56
N GLN A 9 -5.36 17.60 -6.83
CA GLN A 9 -4.41 17.02 -7.75
C GLN A 9 -3.37 18.09 -8.06
N ILE A 10 -2.21 18.00 -7.42
CA ILE A 10 -1.09 18.91 -7.68
C ILE A 10 -0.61 18.59 -9.10
N LYS A 11 -0.81 19.54 -10.01
CA LYS A 11 -0.25 19.47 -11.36
C LYS A 11 1.23 19.81 -11.23
N ILE A 12 2.08 18.78 -11.32
CA ILE A 12 3.53 18.95 -11.34
C ILE A 12 3.91 19.08 -12.82
N ASP A 13 4.47 20.23 -13.20
CA ASP A 13 5.02 20.42 -14.53
C ASP A 13 6.46 19.92 -14.56
N LEU A 14 6.67 18.73 -15.13
CA LEU A 14 7.98 18.08 -15.17
C LEU A 14 8.92 18.67 -16.25
N LEU A 15 8.42 19.55 -17.13
CA LEU A 15 9.22 20.16 -18.20
C LEU A 15 10.03 21.35 -17.69
N GLU A 16 9.46 22.12 -16.77
CA GLU A 16 10.07 23.32 -16.17
C GLU A 16 10.99 23.01 -14.99
N MET A 17 11.11 21.73 -14.59
CA MET A 17 11.91 21.30 -13.45
C MET A 17 13.35 20.99 -13.83
N SER A 18 14.25 21.13 -12.85
CA SER A 18 15.62 20.62 -13.01
C SER A 18 15.63 19.09 -13.18
N ASP A 19 16.66 18.58 -13.85
CA ASP A 19 16.82 17.14 -14.08
C ASP A 19 16.84 16.34 -12.77
N SER A 20 17.47 16.89 -11.74
CA SER A 20 17.57 16.26 -10.42
C SER A 20 16.21 16.12 -9.72
N GLU A 21 15.41 17.19 -9.71
CA GLU A 21 14.09 17.18 -9.08
C GLU A 21 13.12 16.27 -9.86
N ARG A 22 13.22 16.29 -11.19
CA ARG A 22 12.44 15.40 -12.06
C ARG A 22 12.76 13.94 -11.79
N ALA A 23 14.04 13.58 -11.65
CA ALA A 23 14.46 12.22 -11.35
C ALA A 23 13.91 11.73 -10.00
N ASP A 24 13.98 12.57 -8.96
CA ASP A 24 13.47 12.25 -7.63
C ASP A 24 11.95 12.03 -7.61
N ILE A 25 11.20 12.88 -8.32
CA ILE A 25 9.75 12.73 -8.44
C ILE A 25 9.39 11.45 -9.17
N ILE A 26 10.04 11.16 -10.30
CA ILE A 26 9.81 9.93 -11.06
C ILE A 26 10.11 8.70 -10.20
N LYS A 27 11.19 8.72 -9.41
CA LYS A 27 11.52 7.63 -8.49
C LYS A 27 10.41 7.40 -7.46
N LYS A 28 9.94 8.46 -6.80
CA LYS A 28 8.84 8.37 -5.82
C LYS A 28 7.54 7.86 -6.44
N ILE A 29 7.20 8.31 -7.65
CA ILE A 29 6.02 7.84 -8.38
C ILE A 29 6.15 6.34 -8.70
N LYS A 30 7.30 5.89 -9.17
CA LYS A 30 7.57 4.47 -9.46
C LYS A 30 7.45 3.60 -8.20
N GLU A 31 8.01 4.05 -7.08
CA GLU A 31 7.91 3.34 -5.80
C GLU A 31 6.47 3.22 -5.33
N ASN A 32 5.70 4.31 -5.37
CA ASN A 32 4.27 4.31 -5.02
C ASN A 32 3.46 3.38 -5.93
N LEU A 33 3.70 3.41 -7.24
CA LEU A 33 3.02 2.51 -8.17
C LEU A 33 3.34 1.05 -7.88
N ARG A 34 4.60 0.74 -7.57
CA ARG A 34 5.02 -0.62 -7.21
C ARG A 34 4.36 -1.09 -5.91
N GLN A 35 4.26 -0.22 -4.91
CA GLN A 35 3.54 -0.51 -3.67
C GLN A 35 2.07 -0.83 -3.94
N ASN A 36 1.37 0.01 -4.71
CA ASN A 36 -0.03 -0.21 -5.05
C ASN A 36 -0.26 -1.53 -5.80
N ILE A 37 0.63 -1.88 -6.74
CA ILE A 37 0.55 -3.15 -7.47
C ILE A 37 0.75 -4.33 -6.51
N ASN A 38 1.72 -4.24 -5.59
CA ASN A 38 1.95 -5.30 -4.62
C ASN A 38 0.78 -5.46 -3.65
N GLU A 39 0.16 -4.35 -3.23
CA GLU A 39 -1.05 -4.37 -2.41
C GLU A 39 -2.23 -5.00 -3.15
N ALA A 40 -2.46 -4.62 -4.41
CA ALA A 40 -3.52 -5.23 -5.23
C ALA A 40 -3.30 -6.74 -5.44
N LYS A 41 -2.06 -7.17 -5.67
CA LYS A 41 -1.71 -8.60 -5.76
C LYS A 41 -1.96 -9.30 -4.43
N LEU A 42 -1.53 -8.71 -3.32
CA LEU A 42 -1.75 -9.27 -1.99
C LEU A 42 -3.24 -9.43 -1.70
N LEU A 43 -4.05 -8.40 -1.96
CA LEU A 43 -5.51 -8.47 -1.80
C LEU A 43 -6.12 -9.56 -2.69
N GLY A 44 -5.66 -9.69 -3.93
CA GLY A 44 -6.09 -10.76 -4.83
C GLY A 44 -5.78 -12.16 -4.29
N TYR A 45 -4.58 -12.36 -3.73
CA TYR A 45 -4.22 -13.62 -3.07
C TYR A 45 -5.06 -13.87 -1.81
N LEU A 46 -5.21 -12.85 -0.96
CA LEU A 46 -5.99 -12.96 0.27
C LEU A 46 -7.46 -13.31 0.01
N LEU A 47 -8.04 -12.83 -1.09
CA LEU A 47 -9.40 -13.18 -1.49
C LEU A 47 -9.56 -14.66 -1.86
N GLN A 48 -8.48 -15.31 -2.31
CA GLN A 48 -8.47 -16.73 -2.71
C GLN A 48 -8.06 -17.67 -1.58
N CYS A 49 -7.48 -17.15 -0.51
CA CYS A 49 -6.98 -17.95 0.61
C CYS A 49 -8.09 -18.18 1.65
N GLU A 50 -8.30 -19.45 2.02
CA GLU A 50 -9.20 -19.82 3.13
C GLU A 50 -8.59 -19.54 4.51
N THR A 51 -7.25 -19.56 4.59
CA THR A 51 -6.50 -19.25 5.81
C THR A 51 -5.29 -18.37 5.48
N VAL A 52 -5.00 -17.42 6.37
CA VAL A 52 -3.86 -16.52 6.26
C VAL A 52 -2.95 -16.78 7.45
N THR A 53 -1.69 -17.14 7.18
CA THR A 53 -0.70 -17.43 8.20
C THR A 53 0.47 -16.46 8.07
N ILE A 54 0.81 -15.77 9.16
CA ILE A 54 1.97 -14.88 9.23
C ILE A 54 2.94 -15.47 10.26
N ASN A 55 4.19 -15.72 9.87
CA ASN A 55 5.22 -16.31 10.74
C ASN A 55 4.79 -17.63 11.43
N GLY A 56 4.00 -18.46 10.74
CA GLY A 56 3.49 -19.71 11.31
C GLY A 56 2.28 -19.56 12.24
N HIS A 57 1.80 -18.33 12.48
CA HIS A 57 0.60 -18.05 13.25
C HIS A 57 -0.58 -17.73 12.31
N MET A 58 -1.69 -18.46 12.47
CA MET A 58 -2.92 -18.21 11.72
C MET A 58 -3.56 -16.90 12.21
N VAL A 59 -3.70 -15.92 11.32
CA VAL A 59 -4.22 -14.58 11.63
C VAL A 59 -5.65 -14.36 11.13
N ALA A 60 -6.09 -15.13 10.14
CA ALA A 60 -7.47 -15.15 9.66
C ALA A 60 -7.80 -16.53 9.06
N SER A 61 -9.05 -16.95 9.20
CA SER A 61 -9.63 -18.11 8.52
C SER A 61 -11.01 -17.75 7.95
N SER A 62 -11.61 -18.65 7.18
CA SER A 62 -13.00 -18.50 6.71
C SER A 62 -14.02 -18.46 7.86
N GLU A 63 -13.67 -19.05 9.02
CA GLU A 63 -14.53 -19.14 10.21
C GLU A 63 -14.27 -18.01 11.21
N ASP A 64 -13.04 -17.46 11.25
CA ASP A 64 -12.63 -16.40 12.18
C ASP A 64 -12.19 -15.13 11.45
N THR A 65 -12.83 -14.01 11.79
CA THR A 65 -12.44 -12.69 11.28
C THR A 65 -11.05 -12.30 11.79
N LEU A 66 -10.29 -11.59 10.94
CA LEU A 66 -8.95 -11.12 11.25
C LEU A 66 -8.96 -10.37 12.60
N ASN A 67 -8.35 -10.97 13.63
CA ASN A 67 -8.23 -10.41 14.98
C ASN A 67 -7.15 -9.32 15.04
N GLY A 68 -7.23 -8.36 14.12
CA GLY A 68 -6.28 -7.26 13.99
C GLY A 68 -4.86 -7.68 13.59
N LEU A 69 -4.06 -6.69 13.16
CA LEU A 69 -2.62 -6.84 12.99
C LEU A 69 -1.94 -5.92 14.00
N SER A 70 -1.13 -6.47 14.90
CA SER A 70 -0.30 -5.68 15.81
C SER A 70 1.17 -5.78 15.42
N MET A 71 1.84 -4.65 15.23
CA MET A 71 3.30 -4.59 15.06
C MET A 71 3.95 -4.19 16.37
N THR A 72 4.85 -5.02 16.88
CA THR A 72 5.74 -4.67 18.00
C THR A 72 7.13 -4.39 17.44
N MET A 73 7.66 -3.18 17.69
CA MET A 73 9.03 -2.84 17.34
C MET A 73 9.97 -3.48 18.36
N VAL A 74 10.87 -4.36 17.92
CA VAL A 74 11.93 -4.90 18.77
C VAL A 74 13.06 -3.86 18.82
N LYS A 75 13.45 -3.50 20.05
CA LYS A 75 14.45 -2.48 20.36
C LYS A 75 15.88 -2.98 20.12
#